data_AF-A0A402ADM4-F1
#
_entry.id   AF-A0A402ADM4-F1
#
_cell.length_a   1.000
_cell.length_b   1.000
_cell.length_c   1.000
_cell.angle_alpha   90.00
_cell.angle_beta   90.00
_cell.angle_gamma   90.00
#
_symmetry.space_group_name_H-M   'P 1'
#
loop_
_entity.id
_entity.type
_entity.pdbx_description
1 polymer ?
#
loop_
_entity_poly.entity_id
_entity_poly.type
_entity_poly.pdbx_seq_one_letter_code
_entity_poly.pdbx_strand_id
1 'polypeptide(L)'
;MSQDYDWTEQVVALKPPTLIVTGDSDALPPTHAVEFFTLLGGGLQDAGWNGENLISSQLAILPGTTHYNIVFRPDLLLPVLTPFLAKKQTPNQ
;
A
#
# COMPACT_ATOMS: atom_id res chain seq x y z
N MET A 1 -19.79 -6.90 22.58
CA MET A 1 -18.34 -6.99 22.82
C MET A 1 -17.67 -6.84 21.47
N SER A 2 -16.79 -5.85 21.30
CA SER A 2 -16.04 -5.69 20.07
C SER A 2 -15.02 -6.82 19.98
N GLN A 3 -14.92 -7.47 18.83
CA GLN A 3 -13.79 -8.34 18.55
C GLN A 3 -12.56 -7.46 18.34
N ASP A 4 -11.43 -7.89 18.91
CA ASP A 4 -10.14 -7.25 18.64
C ASP A 4 -9.61 -7.76 17.30
N TYR A 5 -9.14 -6.84 16.47
CA TYR A 5 -8.72 -7.08 15.09
C TYR A 5 -7.29 -6.58 14.89
N ASP A 6 -6.39 -6.94 15.81
CA ASP A 6 -4.96 -6.74 15.65
C ASP A 6 -4.36 -7.87 14.80
N TRP A 7 -3.97 -7.52 13.58
CA TRP A 7 -3.28 -8.42 12.65
C TRP A 7 -1.83 -8.01 12.37
N THR A 8 -1.22 -7.23 13.26
CA THR A 8 0.13 -6.67 13.05
C THR A 8 1.16 -7.76 12.71
N GLU A 9 1.18 -8.86 13.47
CA GLU A 9 2.12 -9.97 13.23
C GLU A 9 1.88 -10.67 11.88
N GLN A 10 0.61 -10.81 11.48
CA GLN A 10 0.23 -11.45 10.21
C GLN A 10 0.58 -10.56 9.02
N VAL A 11 0.48 -9.24 9.15
CA VAL A 11 0.91 -8.29 8.12
C VAL A 11 2.42 -8.39 7.88
N VAL A 12 3.23 -8.46 8.94
CA VAL A 12 4.69 -8.65 8.82
C VAL A 12 5.02 -9.97 8.11
N ALA A 13 4.18 -11.00 8.27
CA ALA A 13 4.36 -12.29 7.62
C ALA A 13 3.88 -12.37 6.15
N LEU A 14 3.31 -11.29 5.60
CA LEU A 14 2.85 -11.27 4.21
C LEU A 14 4.02 -11.40 3.24
N LYS A 15 4.00 -12.47 2.44
CA LYS A 15 4.94 -12.72 1.34
C LYS A 15 4.57 -12.06 0.00
N PRO A 16 3.30 -11.93 -0.40
CA PRO A 16 2.99 -11.39 -1.72
C PRO A 16 3.26 -9.87 -1.75
N PRO A 17 3.75 -9.33 -2.88
CA PRO A 17 3.73 -7.90 -3.13
C PRO A 17 2.33 -7.35 -2.89
N THR A 18 2.24 -6.26 -2.12
CA THR A 18 0.96 -5.68 -1.70
C THR A 18 0.90 -4.20 -2.10
N LEU A 19 -0.19 -3.80 -2.74
CA LEU A 19 -0.48 -2.39 -3.03
C LEU A 19 -1.57 -1.91 -2.09
N ILE A 20 -1.24 -0.95 -1.23
CA ILE A 20 -2.18 -0.27 -0.35
C ILE A 20 -2.69 0.99 -1.05
N VAL A 21 -3.99 1.12 -1.22
CA VAL A 21 -4.63 2.31 -1.79
C VAL A 21 -5.63 2.86 -0.78
N THR A 22 -5.47 4.12 -0.38
CA THR A 22 -6.35 4.81 0.57
C THR A 22 -6.69 6.21 0.06
N GLY A 23 -7.79 6.79 0.54
CA GLY A 23 -8.07 8.21 0.35
C GLY A 23 -7.38 9.08 1.39
N ASP A 24 -7.04 10.32 1.01
CA ASP A 24 -6.53 11.33 1.94
C ASP A 24 -7.60 11.91 2.88
N SER A 25 -8.87 11.75 2.51
CA SER A 25 -10.05 12.27 3.22
C SER A 25 -10.95 11.13 3.72
N ASP A 26 -10.36 9.98 4.00
CA ASP A 26 -11.07 8.81 4.49
C ASP A 26 -11.42 8.91 6.00
N ALA A 27 -12.22 7.97 6.51
CA ALA A 27 -12.59 7.91 7.91
C ALA A 27 -11.41 7.52 8.82
N LEU A 28 -10.40 6.83 8.27
CA LEU A 28 -9.14 6.54 8.95
C LEU A 28 -8.07 7.55 8.53
N PRO A 29 -7.23 8.01 9.48
CA PRO A 29 -6.13 8.91 9.16
C PRO A 29 -5.13 8.22 8.21
N PRO A 30 -4.50 8.96 7.28
CA PRO A 30 -3.46 8.41 6.40
C PRO A 30 -2.30 7.73 7.13
N THR A 31 -2.05 8.08 8.40
CA THR A 31 -1.02 7.47 9.24
C THR A 31 -1.19 5.96 9.38
N HIS A 32 -2.43 5.44 9.43
CA HIS A 32 -2.64 3.99 9.52
C HIS A 32 -2.19 3.26 8.25
N ALA A 33 -2.37 3.86 7.07
CA ALA A 33 -1.88 3.28 5.83
C ALA A 33 -0.34 3.31 5.76
N VAL A 34 0.28 4.35 6.33
CA VAL A 34 1.74 4.45 6.47
C VAL A 34 2.27 3.41 7.45
N GLU A 35 1.61 3.19 8.58
CA GLU A 35 1.96 2.16 9.56
C GLU A 35 1.88 0.76 8.94
N PHE A 36 0.80 0.44 8.22
CA PHE A 36 0.69 -0.82 7.48
C PHE A 36 1.84 -0.95 6.46
N PHE A 37 2.09 0.08 5.66
CA PHE A 37 3.17 0.07 4.69
C PHE A 37 4.55 -0.12 5.33
N THR A 38 4.76 0.45 6.51
CA THR A 38 5.97 0.28 7.32
C THR A 38 6.14 -1.18 7.76
N LEU A 39 5.07 -1.85 8.18
CA LEU A 39 5.10 -3.28 8.52
C LEU A 39 5.47 -4.17 7.31
N LEU A 40 5.15 -3.72 6.10
CA LEU A 40 5.58 -4.38 4.85
C LEU A 40 7.04 -4.05 4.45
N GLY A 41 7.78 -3.32 5.28
CA GLY A 41 9.16 -2.89 5.04
C GLY A 41 9.29 -1.58 4.25
N GLY A 42 8.18 -0.89 3.99
CA GLY A 42 8.14 0.33 3.19
C GLY A 42 8.51 1.59 3.99
N GLY A 43 9.11 2.57 3.33
CA GLY A 43 9.38 3.88 3.96
C GLY A 43 10.45 3.88 5.06
N LEU A 44 11.17 2.77 5.27
CA LEU A 44 12.21 2.64 6.28
C LEU A 44 13.54 3.31 5.89
N GLN A 45 13.83 3.41 4.59
CA GLN A 45 15.01 4.05 4.02
C GLN A 45 14.81 4.43 2.55
N ASP A 46 15.71 5.25 2.01
CA ASP A 46 15.72 5.60 0.59
C ASP A 46 15.97 4.37 -0.30
N ALA A 47 15.28 4.32 -1.46
CA ALA A 47 15.36 3.20 -2.39
C ALA A 47 16.74 3.05 -3.06
N GLY A 48 17.62 4.07 -2.97
CA GLY A 48 18.87 4.14 -3.68
C GLY A 48 18.66 4.51 -5.16
N TRP A 49 19.71 5.06 -5.78
CA TRP A 49 19.64 5.55 -7.17
C TRP A 49 19.23 4.47 -8.19
N ASN A 50 19.65 3.23 -7.95
CA ASN A 50 19.35 2.06 -8.78
C ASN A 50 18.23 1.16 -8.21
N GLY A 51 17.57 1.58 -7.13
CA GLY A 51 16.50 0.80 -6.49
C GLY A 51 16.96 -0.37 -5.63
N GLU A 52 18.21 -0.40 -5.15
CA GLU A 52 18.76 -1.42 -4.24
C GLU A 52 17.88 -1.71 -3.02
N ASN A 53 17.15 -0.72 -2.49
CA ASN A 53 16.26 -0.88 -1.35
C ASN A 53 14.77 -0.76 -1.72
N LEU A 54 14.44 -0.78 -3.01
CA LEU A 54 13.05 -0.69 -3.47
C LEU A 54 12.32 -2.01 -3.16
N ILE A 55 11.35 -1.95 -2.25
CA ILE A 55 10.52 -3.12 -1.92
C ILE A 55 9.45 -3.39 -2.99
N SER A 56 8.90 -4.61 -2.98
CA SER A 56 7.85 -5.02 -3.93
C SER A 56 6.47 -4.41 -3.63
N SER A 57 6.20 -4.10 -2.36
CA SER A 57 4.96 -3.46 -1.92
C SER A 57 4.95 -1.95 -2.17
N GLN A 58 3.77 -1.37 -2.33
CA GLN A 58 3.59 0.04 -2.70
C GLN A 58 2.45 0.67 -1.87
N LEU A 59 2.51 1.99 -1.69
CA LEU A 59 1.49 2.79 -1.02
C LEU A 59 1.04 3.92 -1.94
N ALA A 60 -0.27 4.08 -2.11
CA ALA A 60 -0.90 5.19 -2.80
C ALA A 60 -1.96 5.85 -1.91
N ILE A 61 -1.78 7.14 -1.64
CA ILE A 61 -2.76 7.99 -0.96
C ILE A 61 -3.38 8.90 -2.02
N LEU A 62 -4.67 8.71 -2.31
CA LEU A 62 -5.34 9.35 -3.43
C LEU A 62 -6.00 10.67 -3.01
N PRO A 63 -5.69 11.79 -3.70
CA PRO A 63 -6.13 13.11 -3.28
C PRO A 63 -7.63 13.35 -3.52
N GLY A 64 -8.29 13.98 -2.53
CA GLY A 64 -9.71 14.32 -2.59
C GLY A 64 -10.62 13.10 -2.64
N THR A 65 -10.22 11.99 -2.01
CA THR A 65 -10.99 10.75 -2.01
C THR A 65 -11.32 10.26 -0.61
N THR A 66 -12.45 9.55 -0.50
CA THR A 66 -12.98 8.92 0.70
C THR A 66 -13.37 7.48 0.38
N HIS A 67 -13.65 6.64 1.38
CA HIS A 67 -14.19 5.29 1.15
C HIS A 67 -15.49 5.27 0.32
N TYR A 68 -16.23 6.38 0.25
CA TYR A 68 -17.45 6.47 -0.55
C TYR A 68 -17.20 6.71 -2.04
N ASN A 69 -16.15 7.48 -2.39
CA ASN A 69 -15.98 7.94 -3.77
C ASN A 69 -14.77 7.32 -4.49
N ILE A 70 -13.85 6.67 -3.77
CA ILE A 70 -12.57 6.19 -4.30
C ILE A 70 -12.77 5.23 -5.48
N VAL A 71 -13.78 4.35 -5.42
CA VAL A 71 -14.10 3.36 -6.45
C VAL A 71 -14.57 3.98 -7.78
N PHE A 72 -14.95 5.27 -7.77
CA PHE A 72 -15.40 6.01 -8.95
C PHE A 72 -14.30 6.91 -9.54
N ARG A 73 -13.03 6.74 -9.13
CA ARG A 73 -11.89 7.52 -9.61
C ARG A 73 -10.95 6.71 -10.51
N PRO A 74 -11.39 6.26 -11.70
CA PRO A 74 -10.53 5.50 -12.61
C PRO A 74 -9.32 6.32 -13.08
N ASP A 75 -9.46 7.64 -13.14
CA ASP A 75 -8.38 8.59 -13.44
C ASP A 75 -7.22 8.51 -12.44
N LEU A 76 -7.50 8.16 -11.18
CA LEU A 76 -6.49 7.96 -10.14
C LEU A 76 -6.11 6.50 -9.95
N LEU A 77 -7.07 5.57 -10.06
CA LEU A 77 -6.86 4.15 -9.77
C LEU A 77 -6.09 3.45 -10.89
N LEU A 78 -6.45 3.66 -12.16
CA LEU A 78 -5.83 2.91 -13.26
C LEU A 78 -4.30 3.15 -13.38
N PRO A 79 -3.78 4.38 -13.20
CA PRO A 79 -2.33 4.61 -13.23
C PRO A 79 -1.55 3.90 -12.12
N VAL A 80 -2.19 3.58 -10.98
CA VAL A 80 -1.53 2.89 -9.86
C VAL A 80 -1.70 1.37 -9.97
N LEU A 81 -2.91 0.90 -10.27
CA LEU A 81 -3.24 -0.52 -10.35
C LEU A 81 -2.55 -1.22 -11.53
N THR A 82 -2.60 -0.61 -12.72
CA THR A 82 -2.12 -1.24 -13.95
C THR A 82 -0.63 -1.60 -13.90
N PRO A 83 0.30 -0.68 -13.57
CA PRO A 83 1.73 -1.04 -13.50
C PRO A 83 2.05 -2.01 -12.37
N PHE A 84 1.35 -1.94 -11.24
CA PHE A 84 1.51 -2.90 -10.14
C PHE A 84 1.15 -4.32 -10.56
N LEU A 85 -0.01 -4.49 -11.22
CA LEU A 85 -0.47 -5.79 -11.71
C LEU A 85 0.29 -6.30 -12.94
N ALA A 86 0.84 -5.39 -13.76
CA ALA A 86 1.64 -5.74 -14.93
C ALA A 86 3.04 -6.24 -14.58
N LYS A 87 3.58 -5.89 -13.41
CA LYS A 87 4.83 -6.48 -12.92
C LYS A 87 4.60 -7.97 -12.68
N LYS A 88 5.13 -8.83 -13.57
CA LYS A 88 5.31 -10.25 -13.25
C LYS A 88 6.13 -10.31 -11.96
N GLN A 89 5.58 -10.98 -10.95
CA GLN A 89 6.32 -11.30 -9.74
C GLN A 89 7.55 -12.10 -10.16
N THR A 90 8.71 -11.46 -10.26
CA THR A 90 9.98 -12.18 -10.28
C THR A 90 10.11 -12.79 -8.89
N PRO A 91 10.15 -14.12 -8.74
CA PRO A 91 10.50 -14.72 -7.47
C PRO A 91 11.86 -14.15 -7.08
N ASN A 92 11.96 -13.60 -5.86
CA ASN A 92 13.23 -13.15 -5.31
C ASN A 92 14.29 -14.23 -5.56
N GLN A 93 15.42 -13.82 -6.13
CA GLN A 93 16.65 -14.62 -6.13
C GLN A 93 17.11 -14.89 -4.71
#